data_AF-A0A5M7QQ26-F1
#
_entry.id   AF-A0A5M7QQ26-F1
#
_cell.length_a   1.000
_cell.length_b   1.000
_cell.length_c   1.000
_cell.angle_alpha   90.00
_cell.angle_beta   90.00
_cell.angle_gamma   90.00
#
_symmetry.space_group_name_H-M   'P 1'
#
loop_
_entity.id
_entity.type
_entity.pdbx_description
1 polymer ?
#
loop_
_entity_poly.entity_id
_entity_poly.type
_entity_poly.pdbx_seq_one_letter_code
_entity_poly.pdbx_strand_id
1 'polypeptide(L)'
;MSINDLYEEQRQQALSILLKKEVLTTCRFHEDEIYEGGEDIQSAYKYANYLFSKGDLSFPFNDRSDMTETIKSIYEEYCCDMCPSCERHMDD
;
A
#
# COMPACT_ATOMS: atom_id res chain seq x y z
N MET A 1 -11.94 16.09 -14.11
CA MET A 1 -11.04 15.39 -13.18
C MET A 1 -9.63 15.83 -13.55
N SER A 2 -8.92 16.43 -12.60
CA SER A 2 -7.53 16.88 -12.80
C SER A 2 -6.61 15.66 -12.76
N ILE A 3 -5.47 15.72 -13.44
CA ILE A 3 -4.51 14.60 -13.56
C ILE A 3 -4.01 14.09 -12.20
N ASN A 4 -4.01 14.94 -11.17
CA ASN A 4 -3.63 14.56 -9.80
C ASN A 4 -4.63 13.63 -9.10
N ASP A 5 -5.92 13.71 -9.45
CA ASP A 5 -7.01 12.95 -8.81
C ASP A 5 -6.82 11.45 -9.04
N LEU A 6 -6.52 11.07 -10.29
CA LEU A 6 -6.23 9.69 -10.68
C LEU A 6 -5.01 9.11 -9.95
N TYR A 7 -3.98 9.92 -9.76
CA TYR A 7 -2.75 9.47 -9.10
C TYR A 7 -2.97 9.24 -7.60
N GLU A 8 -3.76 10.09 -6.96
CA GLU A 8 -4.18 9.90 -5.56
C GLU A 8 -5.07 8.67 -5.40
N GLU A 9 -6.04 8.45 -6.31
CA GLU A 9 -6.89 7.26 -6.31
C GLU A 9 -6.07 5.97 -6.47
N GLN A 10 -5.11 5.96 -7.40
CA GLN A 10 -4.17 4.85 -7.61
C GLN A 10 -3.37 4.56 -6.34
N ARG A 11 -2.84 5.61 -5.70
CA ARG A 11 -2.11 5.50 -4.44
C ARG A 11 -2.96 4.91 -3.34
N GLN A 12 -4.15 5.45 -3.10
CA GLN A 12 -5.06 4.99 -2.05
C GLN A 12 -5.46 3.53 -2.24
N GLN A 13 -5.71 3.12 -3.49
CA GLN A 13 -6.09 1.75 -3.78
C GLN A 13 -4.92 0.78 -3.58
N ALA A 14 -3.72 1.15 -4.03
CA ALA A 14 -2.51 0.37 -3.79
C ALA A 14 -2.21 0.22 -2.28
N LEU A 15 -2.33 1.30 -1.50
CA LEU A 15 -2.24 1.29 -0.03
C LEU A 15 -3.26 0.33 0.59
N SER A 16 -4.52 0.41 0.16
CA SER A 16 -5.60 -0.45 0.67
C SER A 16 -5.32 -1.93 0.40
N ILE A 17 -4.73 -2.27 -0.75
CA ILE A 17 -4.32 -3.64 -1.09
C ILE A 17 -3.19 -4.12 -0.18
N LEU A 18 -2.17 -3.29 0.02
CA LEU A 18 -1.02 -3.60 0.86
C LEU A 18 -1.45 -3.84 2.32
N LEU A 19 -2.31 -2.98 2.86
CA LEU A 19 -2.89 -3.12 4.20
C LEU A 19 -3.76 -4.37 4.32
N LYS A 20 -4.59 -4.64 3.30
CA LYS A 20 -5.50 -5.79 3.29
C LYS A 20 -4.78 -7.14 3.15
N LYS A 21 -3.57 -7.12 2.64
CA LYS A 21 -2.67 -8.27 2.56
C LYS A 21 -1.67 -8.32 3.69
N GLU A 22 -1.78 -7.46 4.70
CA GLU A 22 -0.84 -7.47 5.83
C GLU A 22 0.63 -7.33 5.36
N VAL A 23 0.86 -6.85 4.13
CA VAL A 23 2.18 -6.53 3.59
C VAL A 23 2.66 -5.24 4.22
N LEU A 24 1.75 -4.28 4.31
CA LEU A 24 1.86 -3.14 5.21
C LEU A 24 0.83 -3.31 6.32
N THR A 25 1.13 -2.76 7.48
CA THR A 25 0.21 -2.73 8.60
C THR A 25 0.33 -1.39 9.31
N THR A 26 -0.74 -0.99 9.99
CA THR A 26 -0.74 0.23 10.80
C THR A 26 -0.52 -0.11 12.27
N CYS A 27 0.12 0.80 12.99
CA CYS A 27 0.31 0.59 14.42
C CYS A 27 -1.02 0.76 15.14
N ARG A 28 -1.34 -0.16 16.07
CA ARG A 28 -2.55 -0.09 16.88
C ARG A 28 -2.63 1.16 17.76
N PHE A 29 -1.48 1.76 18.05
CA PHE A 29 -1.35 2.97 18.87
C PHE A 29 -1.17 4.23 18.04
N HIS A 30 -0.64 4.09 16.81
CA HIS A 30 -0.43 5.17 15.87
C HIS A 30 -1.09 4.81 14.55
N GLU A 31 -2.39 5.11 14.44
CA GLU A 31 -3.20 4.79 13.25
C GLU A 31 -2.71 5.54 12.00
N ASP A 32 -1.99 6.64 12.19
CA ASP A 32 -1.32 7.42 11.13
C ASP A 32 0.00 6.79 10.65
N GLU A 33 0.54 5.80 11.36
CA GLU A 33 1.86 5.23 11.06
C GLU A 33 1.72 3.85 10.43
N ILE A 34 2.19 3.76 9.20
CA ILE A 34 2.23 2.54 8.39
C ILE A 34 3.65 1.98 8.43
N TYR A 35 3.77 0.68 8.64
CA TYR A 35 5.05 -0.04 8.68
C TYR A 35 4.92 -1.40 7.99
N GLU A 36 6.03 -2.11 7.82
CA GLU A 36 6.03 -3.44 7.20
C GLU A 36 5.27 -4.46 8.06
N GLY A 37 4.26 -5.12 7.48
CA GLY A 37 3.39 -6.08 8.16
C GLY A 37 3.95 -7.51 8.21
N GLY A 38 5.12 -7.74 7.60
CA GLY A 38 5.81 -9.03 7.57
C GLY A 38 5.27 -10.01 6.51
N GLU A 39 4.22 -9.66 5.75
CA GLU A 39 3.83 -10.40 4.55
C GLU A 39 4.62 -9.91 3.31
N ASP A 40 4.87 -10.83 2.39
CA ASP A 40 5.63 -10.56 1.18
C ASP A 40 4.81 -9.75 0.16
N ILE A 41 5.42 -8.72 -0.44
CA ILE A 41 4.80 -7.89 -1.48
C ILE A 41 4.23 -8.70 -2.66
N GLN A 42 4.76 -9.91 -2.90
CA GLN A 42 4.22 -10.84 -3.90
C GLN A 42 2.74 -11.19 -3.68
N SER A 43 2.28 -11.28 -2.43
CA SER A 43 0.88 -11.51 -2.11
C SER A 43 -0.02 -10.34 -2.50
N ALA A 44 0.45 -9.10 -2.26
CA ALA A 44 -0.22 -7.89 -2.72
C ALA A 44 -0.31 -7.86 -4.26
N TYR A 45 0.77 -8.18 -4.98
CA TYR A 45 0.74 -8.23 -6.44
C TYR A 45 -0.24 -9.26 -7.00
N LYS A 46 -0.30 -10.47 -6.42
CA LYS A 46 -1.28 -11.48 -6.83
C LYS A 46 -2.72 -11.01 -6.63
N TYR A 47 -2.99 -10.36 -5.51
CA TYR A 47 -4.31 -9.82 -5.21
C TYR A 47 -4.69 -8.66 -6.11
N ALA A 48 -3.76 -7.74 -6.37
CA ALA A 48 -3.95 -6.64 -7.31
C ALA A 48 -4.23 -7.17 -8.74
N ASN A 49 -3.47 -8.16 -9.20
CA ASN A 49 -3.71 -8.81 -10.50
C ASN A 49 -5.07 -9.52 -10.58
N TYR A 50 -5.52 -10.12 -9.46
CA TYR A 50 -6.83 -10.74 -9.37
C TYR A 50 -7.94 -9.69 -9.51
N LEU A 51 -7.85 -8.57 -8.79
CA LEU A 51 -8.83 -7.47 -8.88
C LEU A 51 -8.83 -6.82 -10.28
N PHE A 52 -7.66 -6.59 -10.85
CA PHE A 52 -7.51 -6.10 -12.21
C PHE A 52 -8.17 -7.04 -13.23
N SER A 53 -7.91 -8.35 -13.12
CA SER A 53 -8.49 -9.35 -14.05
C SER A 53 -9.99 -9.57 -13.83
N LYS A 54 -10.49 -9.26 -12.64
CA LYS A 54 -11.92 -9.26 -12.33
C LYS A 54 -12.65 -8.08 -12.99
N GLY A 55 -11.92 -7.08 -13.48
CA GLY A 55 -12.49 -5.86 -14.07
C GLY A 55 -13.16 -5.00 -13.01
N ASP A 56 -12.55 -4.89 -11.83
CA ASP A 56 -13.09 -4.06 -10.75
C ASP A 56 -13.06 -2.58 -11.18
N LEU A 57 -14.24 -1.94 -11.28
CA LEU A 57 -14.39 -0.55 -11.72
C LEU A 57 -13.73 0.45 -10.76
N SER A 58 -13.31 0.01 -9.57
CA SER A 58 -12.56 0.80 -8.60
C SER A 58 -11.04 0.75 -8.82
N PHE A 59 -10.56 0.12 -9.89
CA PHE A 59 -9.14 0.17 -10.27
C PHE A 59 -8.87 1.33 -11.22
N PRO A 60 -8.21 2.40 -10.75
CA PRO A 60 -7.79 3.52 -11.60
C PRO A 60 -6.57 3.20 -12.46
N PHE A 61 -6.14 1.94 -12.52
CA PHE A 61 -4.98 1.50 -13.28
C PHE A 61 -5.40 1.03 -14.68
N ASN A 62 -4.72 1.56 -15.69
CA ASN A 62 -4.94 1.13 -17.07
C ASN A 62 -4.06 -0.07 -17.46
N ASP A 63 -2.91 -0.19 -16.80
CA ASP A 63 -1.90 -1.20 -17.09
C ASP A 63 -1.44 -1.92 -15.82
N ARG A 64 -1.12 -3.21 -15.97
CA ARG A 64 -0.64 -4.03 -14.83
C ARG A 64 0.72 -3.58 -14.35
N SER A 65 1.58 -3.12 -15.27
CA SER A 65 2.91 -2.60 -14.94
C SER A 65 2.80 -1.38 -14.03
N ASP A 66 1.98 -0.40 -14.41
CA ASP A 66 1.68 0.82 -13.63
C ASP A 66 1.19 0.49 -12.21
N MET A 67 0.28 -0.47 -12.10
CA MET A 67 -0.23 -0.97 -10.83
C MET A 67 0.88 -1.56 -9.96
N THR A 68 1.70 -2.46 -10.52
CA THR A 68 2.80 -3.07 -9.77
C THR A 68 3.87 -2.05 -9.38
N GLU A 69 4.21 -1.11 -10.26
CA GLU A 69 5.17 -0.04 -9.95
C GLU A 69 4.65 0.88 -8.85
N THR A 70 3.36 1.24 -8.87
CA THR A 70 2.74 2.07 -7.83
C THR A 70 2.75 1.37 -6.49
N ILE A 71 2.34 0.10 -6.44
CA ILE A 71 2.39 -0.73 -5.23
C ILE A 71 3.83 -0.83 -4.71
N LYS A 72 4.81 -1.06 -5.59
CA LYS A 72 6.22 -1.12 -5.23
C LYS A 72 6.72 0.19 -4.64
N SER A 73 6.42 1.31 -5.30
CA SER A 73 6.86 2.64 -4.88
C SER A 73 6.29 3.01 -3.51
N ILE A 74 5.03 2.68 -3.23
CA ILE A 74 4.41 2.88 -1.92
C ILE A 74 5.04 1.97 -0.89
N TYR A 75 5.20 0.68 -1.20
CA TYR A 75 5.84 -0.24 -0.28
C TYR A 75 7.25 0.24 0.07
N GLU A 76 8.08 0.64 -0.89
CA GLU A 76 9.42 1.18 -0.63
C GLU A 76 9.40 2.48 0.19
N GLU A 77 8.34 3.29 0.10
CA GLU A 77 8.17 4.51 0.90
C GLU A 77 7.79 4.20 2.36
N TYR A 78 7.01 3.13 2.59
CA TYR A 78 6.49 2.74 3.92
C TYR A 78 7.13 1.47 4.50
N CYS A 79 8.13 0.88 3.84
CA CYS A 79 8.87 -0.31 4.27
C CYS A 79 9.84 0.06 5.41
N CYS A 80 9.29 0.61 6.49
CA CYS A 80 9.98 0.74 7.76
C CYS A 80 9.79 -0.55 8.56
N ASP A 81 10.88 -1.12 9.05
CA ASP A 81 10.88 -2.31 9.92
C ASP A 81 10.04 -2.12 11.20
N MET A 82 9.85 -0.88 11.66
CA MET A 82 9.12 -0.56 12.88
C MET A 82 8.39 0.78 12.76
N CYS A 83 7.33 0.95 13.57
CA CYS A 83 6.61 2.22 13.68
C CYS A 83 7.53 3.32 14.24
N PRO A 84 7.80 4.40 13.48
CA PRO A 84 8.70 5.50 13.90
C PRO A 84 8.30 6.13 15.24
N SER A 85 7.01 6.25 15.50
CA SER A 85 6.46 6.85 16.72
C SER A 85 6.60 5.92 17.92
N CYS A 86 6.50 4.60 17.73
CA CYS A 86 6.81 3.64 18.79
C CYS A 86 8.31 3.64 19.11
N GLU A 87 9.17 3.70 18.09
CA GLU A 87 10.62 3.79 18.27
C GLU A 87 10.98 5.05 19.06
N ARG A 88 10.41 6.21 18.71
CA ARG A 88 10.64 7.47 19.44
C ARG A 88 10.07 7.46 20.87
N HIS A 89 9.01 6.71 21.15
CA HIS A 89 8.45 6.63 22.50
C HIS A 89 9.17 5.64 23.43
N MET A 90 10.01 4.73 22.91
CA MET A 90 10.85 3.87 23.76
C MET A 90 12.10 4.55 24.28
N ASP A 91 12.50 5.68 23.67
CA ASP A 91 13.69 6.46 24.04
C ASP A 91 13.42 7.53 25.12
N ASP A 92 12.18 7.64 25.66
CA ASP A 92 11.80 8.57 26.76
C ASP A 92 11.55 7.84 28.09
#